data_AF-A0A8C4PJ29-F1
#
_entry.id   AF-A0A8C4PJ29-F1
#
_cell.length_a   1.000
_cell.length_b   1.000
_cell.length_c   1.000
_cell.angle_alpha   90.00
_cell.angle_beta   90.00
_cell.angle_gamma   90.00
#
_symmetry.space_group_name_H-M   'P 1'
#
loop_
_entity.id
_entity.type
_entity.pdbx_description
1 polymer ?
#
loop_
_entity_poly.entity_id
_entity_poly.type
_entity_poly.pdbx_seq_one_letter_code
_entity_poly.pdbx_strand_id
1 'polypeptide(L)'
;MIAAEAAAQSALPAVPGAAAAAGVSEREEPAWPWKDAPIRALVQRIHQLQAERAQAFRRLEEGHRQYLHSGPPYDFPRYRSTVHEVTQAFAAASREVLAVEAELAGRRAQPLLAGHVRSLQQLEETRLATVALLQLMGAPELTGQEDPLQMHQLKMKVIKTMEAISEVLQDLKFDAESSE
;
A
#
# COMPACT_ATOMS: atom_id res chain seq x y z
N MET A 1 7.06 -62.15 -30.74
CA MET A 1 7.56 -60.75 -30.67
C MET A 1 6.48 -59.89 -30.04
N ILE A 2 6.76 -59.50 -28.79
CA ILE A 2 6.26 -58.42 -27.93
C ILE A 2 5.33 -57.43 -28.66
N ALA A 3 4.01 -57.46 -28.43
CA ALA A 3 3.24 -56.84 -27.33
C ALA A 3 3.20 -55.30 -27.43
N ALA A 4 2.05 -54.79 -27.90
CA ALA A 4 1.66 -53.39 -27.89
C ALA A 4 0.34 -53.28 -27.14
N GLU A 5 0.41 -52.98 -25.84
CA GLU A 5 -0.74 -52.48 -25.06
C GLU A 5 -0.25 -51.96 -23.70
N ALA A 6 -0.57 -50.71 -23.39
CA ALA A 6 -0.91 -50.22 -22.04
C ALA A 6 -1.04 -48.69 -22.06
N ALA A 7 -2.20 -48.20 -22.50
CA ALA A 7 -2.69 -46.90 -22.07
C ALA A 7 -3.31 -47.09 -20.68
N ALA A 8 -2.50 -46.95 -19.62
CA ALA A 8 -2.99 -46.97 -18.25
C ALA A 8 -3.32 -45.54 -17.80
N GLN A 9 -4.61 -45.24 -17.84
CA GLN A 9 -5.23 -44.14 -17.09
C GLN A 9 -4.84 -44.26 -15.62
N SER A 10 -4.11 -43.27 -15.10
CA SER A 10 -3.83 -43.19 -13.67
C SER A 10 -4.85 -42.27 -13.01
N ALA A 11 -5.62 -42.87 -12.12
CA ALA A 11 -6.75 -42.31 -11.42
C ALA A 11 -6.35 -41.15 -10.50
N LEU A 12 -7.11 -40.05 -10.60
CA LEU A 12 -7.17 -39.02 -9.58
C LEU A 12 -7.91 -39.56 -8.36
N PRO A 13 -7.38 -39.43 -7.12
CA PRO A 13 -8.19 -39.66 -5.94
C PRO A 13 -9.10 -38.45 -5.72
N ALA A 14 -10.40 -38.67 -5.87
CA ALA A 14 -11.45 -37.77 -5.42
C ALA A 14 -11.40 -37.66 -3.89
N VAL A 15 -11.16 -36.45 -3.38
CA VAL A 15 -11.37 -36.13 -1.96
C VAL A 15 -12.79 -35.55 -1.83
N PRO A 16 -13.63 -36.08 -0.92
CA PRO A 16 -15.03 -35.71 -0.81
C PRO A 16 -15.19 -34.34 -0.15
N GLY A 17 -16.29 -33.68 -0.52
CA GLY A 17 -16.63 -32.33 -0.10
C GLY A 17 -16.57 -32.11 1.41
N ALA A 18 -15.84 -31.07 1.79
CA ALA A 18 -15.99 -30.41 3.07
C ALA A 18 -16.78 -29.13 2.81
N ALA A 19 -18.05 -29.20 3.20
CA ALA A 19 -18.91 -28.12 3.66
C ALA A 19 -18.59 -26.70 3.19
N ALA A 20 -19.57 -26.13 2.48
CA ALA A 20 -19.81 -24.70 2.45
C ALA A 20 -19.68 -24.12 3.87
N ALA A 21 -18.56 -23.46 4.14
CA ALA A 21 -18.44 -22.53 5.23
C ALA A 21 -19.21 -21.27 4.83
N ALA A 22 -20.54 -21.37 4.92
CA ALA A 22 -21.40 -20.23 5.13
C ALA A 22 -20.96 -19.60 6.45
N GLY A 23 -20.16 -18.57 6.31
CA GLY A 23 -19.50 -17.87 7.39
C GLY A 23 -18.75 -16.68 6.81
N VAL A 24 -19.45 -15.90 5.99
CA VAL A 24 -19.10 -14.48 5.86
C VAL A 24 -19.30 -13.94 7.26
N SER A 25 -18.25 -13.98 8.08
CA SER A 25 -18.17 -13.09 9.21
C SER A 25 -18.44 -11.72 8.61
N GLU A 26 -19.58 -11.12 8.94
CA GLU A 26 -19.76 -9.69 8.84
C GLU A 26 -18.55 -9.12 9.55
N ARG A 27 -17.55 -8.77 8.74
CA ARG A 27 -16.31 -8.17 9.21
C ARG A 27 -16.80 -6.83 9.69
N GLU A 28 -17.10 -6.73 10.99
CA GLU A 28 -17.57 -5.50 11.61
C GLU A 28 -16.69 -4.39 11.05
N GLU A 29 -17.28 -3.56 10.19
CA GLU A 29 -16.58 -2.40 9.68
C GLU A 29 -16.13 -1.64 10.92
N PRO A 30 -14.82 -1.34 11.07
CA PRO A 30 -14.38 -0.55 12.19
C PRO A 30 -15.27 0.69 12.26
N ALA A 31 -15.87 0.92 13.43
CA ALA A 31 -16.69 2.10 13.64
C ALA A 31 -15.78 3.32 13.57
N TRP A 32 -15.66 3.89 12.37
CA TRP A 32 -14.77 5.00 12.13
C TRP A 32 -15.27 6.22 12.92
N PRO A 33 -14.41 6.87 13.72
CA PRO A 33 -14.83 7.98 14.57
C PRO A 33 -15.32 9.19 13.77
N TRP A 34 -15.03 9.23 12.47
CA TRP A 34 -15.41 10.31 11.55
C TRP A 34 -16.65 9.99 10.71
N LYS A 35 -17.30 8.83 10.86
CA LYS A 35 -18.41 8.38 9.99
C LYS A 35 -19.54 9.41 9.89
N ASP A 36 -19.85 10.09 10.99
CA ASP A 36 -20.88 11.15 11.05
C ASP A 36 -20.30 12.58 11.12
N ALA A 37 -18.97 12.72 11.03
CA ALA A 37 -18.29 14.01 11.12
C ALA A 37 -18.52 14.88 9.87
N PRO A 38 -18.38 16.22 9.94
CA PRO A 38 -18.51 17.10 8.78
C PRO A 38 -17.39 16.87 7.75
N ILE A 39 -17.57 17.34 6.51
CA ILE A 39 -16.62 17.16 5.40
C ILE A 39 -15.23 17.66 5.78
N ARG A 40 -15.12 18.82 6.43
CA ARG A 40 -13.83 19.35 6.92
C ARG A 40 -13.08 18.37 7.84
N ALA A 41 -13.79 17.58 8.64
CA ALA A 41 -13.18 16.61 9.54
C ALA A 41 -12.65 15.39 8.77
N LEU A 42 -13.33 14.98 7.69
CA LEU A 42 -12.85 13.95 6.78
C LEU A 42 -11.56 14.40 6.09
N VAL A 43 -11.51 15.63 5.59
CA VAL A 43 -10.32 16.19 4.94
C VAL A 43 -9.16 16.32 5.94
N GLN A 44 -9.41 16.81 7.15
CA GLN A 44 -8.41 16.82 8.22
C GLN A 44 -7.89 15.41 8.53
N ARG A 45 -8.76 14.40 8.55
CA ARG A 45 -8.34 13.02 8.74
C ARG A 45 -7.46 12.52 7.61
N ILE A 46 -7.75 12.86 6.35
CA ILE A 46 -6.87 12.56 5.22
C ILE A 46 -5.47 13.17 5.42
N HIS A 47 -5.35 14.44 5.82
CA HIS A 47 -4.05 15.04 6.11
C HIS A 47 -3.31 14.31 7.24
N GLN A 48 -4.02 13.91 8.29
CA GLN A 48 -3.43 13.13 9.38
C GLN A 48 -2.92 11.76 8.91
N LEU A 49 -3.69 11.07 8.07
CA LEU A 49 -3.29 9.79 7.45
C LEU A 49 -2.06 9.96 6.56
N GLN A 50 -1.92 11.10 5.88
CA GLN A 50 -0.72 11.43 5.11
C GLN A 50 0.51 11.68 6.00
N ALA A 51 0.33 12.33 7.15
CA ALA A 51 1.40 12.48 8.14
C ALA A 51 1.85 11.12 8.72
N GLU A 52 0.89 10.22 8.99
CA GLU A 52 1.16 8.84 9.43
C GLU A 52 1.94 8.05 8.36
N ARG A 53 1.54 8.14 7.09
CA ARG A 53 2.28 7.53 5.97
C ARG A 53 3.69 8.09 5.83
N ALA A 54 3.85 9.42 5.93
CA ALA A 54 5.16 10.04 5.88
C ALA A 54 6.08 9.54 7.02
N GLN A 55 5.52 9.29 8.20
CA GLN A 55 6.26 8.66 9.31
C GLN A 55 6.64 7.21 8.99
N ALA A 56 5.74 6.43 8.41
CA ALA A 56 6.02 5.05 7.99
C ALA A 56 7.14 4.99 6.93
N PHE A 57 7.13 5.89 5.94
CA PHE A 57 8.22 6.02 4.96
C PHE A 57 9.56 6.33 5.62
N ARG A 58 9.60 7.29 6.57
CA ARG A 58 10.83 7.61 7.31
C ARG A 58 11.36 6.41 8.09
N ARG A 59 10.48 5.65 8.74
CA ARG A 59 10.87 4.41 9.45
C ARG A 59 11.41 3.34 8.49
N LEU A 60 10.77 3.17 7.33
CA LEU A 60 11.21 2.23 6.31
C LEU A 60 12.60 2.60 5.76
N GLU A 61 12.83 3.89 5.49
CA GLU A 61 14.12 4.40 5.03
C GLU A 61 15.22 4.21 6.08
N GLU A 62 14.94 4.57 7.33
CA GLU A 62 15.85 4.38 8.45
C GLU A 62 16.21 2.90 8.65
N GLY A 63 15.20 2.03 8.67
CA GLY A 63 15.39 0.59 8.82
C GLY A 63 16.23 -0.01 7.68
N HIS A 64 16.01 0.43 6.44
CA HIS A 64 16.81 0.00 5.30
C HIS A 64 18.25 0.52 5.39
N ARG A 65 18.45 1.77 5.82
CA ARG A 65 19.81 2.30 6.04
C ARG A 65 20.54 1.49 7.10
N GLN A 66 19.90 1.20 8.23
CA GLN A 66 20.47 0.36 9.28
C GLN A 66 20.81 -1.05 8.78
N TYR A 67 19.94 -1.64 7.95
CA TYR A 67 20.21 -2.92 7.29
C TYR A 67 21.50 -2.88 6.47
N LEU A 68 21.66 -1.89 5.58
CA LEU A 68 22.86 -1.74 4.76
C LEU A 68 24.13 -1.51 5.59
N HIS A 69 24.03 -0.76 6.70
CA HIS A 69 25.17 -0.46 7.58
C HIS A 69 25.52 -1.58 8.55
N SER A 70 24.65 -2.58 8.74
CA SER A 70 24.95 -3.71 9.64
C SER A 70 26.16 -4.53 9.20
N GLY A 71 26.52 -4.46 7.91
CA GLY A 71 27.65 -5.17 7.32
C GLY A 71 27.47 -6.70 7.41
N PRO A 72 28.40 -7.50 6.87
CA PRO A 72 28.32 -8.95 6.99
C PRO A 72 28.61 -9.41 8.44
N PRO A 73 27.76 -10.26 9.06
CA PRO A 73 26.48 -10.75 8.54
C PRO A 73 25.35 -9.72 8.71
N TYR A 74 24.58 -9.49 7.64
CA TYR A 74 23.50 -8.51 7.65
C TYR A 74 22.40 -8.88 8.65
N ASP A 75 21.88 -7.90 9.39
CA ASP A 75 20.78 -8.08 10.34
C ASP A 75 19.41 -8.05 9.63
N PHE A 76 19.19 -9.05 8.78
CA PHE A 76 17.93 -9.22 8.06
C PHE A 76 16.71 -9.45 9.00
N PRO A 77 16.79 -10.21 10.11
CA PRO A 77 15.66 -10.38 11.03
C PRO A 77 15.12 -9.06 11.58
N ARG A 78 16.01 -8.13 11.96
CA ARG A 78 15.59 -6.79 12.40
C ARG A 78 14.95 -5.99 11.28
N TYR A 79 15.56 -5.96 10.09
CA TYR A 79 14.99 -5.25 8.95
C TYR A 79 13.62 -5.78 8.54
N ARG A 80 13.45 -7.11 8.49
CA ARG A 80 12.17 -7.76 8.22
C ARG A 80 11.08 -7.35 9.23
N SER A 81 11.45 -7.23 10.50
CA SER A 81 10.51 -6.78 11.55
C SER A 81 10.06 -5.33 11.29
N THR A 82 11.00 -4.44 10.96
CA THR A 82 10.68 -3.06 10.56
C THR A 82 9.77 -3.01 9.33
N VAL A 83 10.07 -3.80 8.29
CA VAL A 83 9.23 -3.89 7.07
C VAL A 83 7.81 -4.33 7.43
N HIS A 84 7.66 -5.34 8.29
CA HIS A 84 6.35 -5.82 8.72
C HIS A 84 5.54 -4.72 9.42
N GLU A 85 6.14 -4.01 10.37
CA GLU A 85 5.48 -2.92 11.10
C GLU A 85 5.03 -1.78 10.18
N VAL A 86 5.90 -1.33 9.26
CA VAL A 86 5.53 -0.27 8.32
C VAL A 86 4.48 -0.74 7.32
N THR A 87 4.50 -2.00 6.88
CA THR A 87 3.45 -2.57 6.02
C THR A 87 2.09 -2.53 6.72
N GLN A 88 2.04 -2.89 8.01
CA GLN A 88 0.79 -2.78 8.79
C GLN A 88 0.30 -1.33 8.88
N ALA A 89 1.20 -0.37 9.11
CA ALA A 89 0.85 1.05 9.17
C ALA A 89 0.30 1.56 7.82
N PHE A 90 0.96 1.24 6.71
CA PHE A 90 0.45 1.57 5.37
C PHE A 90 -0.91 0.94 5.09
N ALA A 91 -1.08 -0.34 5.45
CA ALA A 91 -2.34 -1.05 5.25
C ALA A 91 -3.48 -0.46 6.09
N ALA A 92 -3.20 -0.07 7.33
CA ALA A 92 -4.17 0.60 8.20
C ALA A 92 -4.61 1.94 7.60
N ALA A 93 -3.65 2.78 7.21
CA ALA A 93 -3.95 4.07 6.60
C ALA A 93 -4.74 3.91 5.29
N SER A 94 -4.37 2.96 4.43
CA SER A 94 -5.07 2.70 3.17
C SER A 94 -6.50 2.22 3.35
N ARG A 95 -6.79 1.37 4.35
CA ARG A 95 -8.17 0.96 4.64
C ARG A 95 -9.02 2.15 5.05
N GLU A 96 -8.48 3.05 5.87
CA GLU A 96 -9.21 4.21 6.32
C GLU A 96 -9.43 5.23 5.20
N VAL A 97 -8.42 5.48 4.34
CA VAL A 97 -8.58 6.35 3.16
C VAL A 97 -9.67 5.84 2.22
N LEU A 98 -9.72 4.53 1.96
CA LEU A 98 -10.77 3.92 1.13
C LEU A 98 -12.16 4.08 1.75
N ALA A 99 -12.26 3.98 3.09
CA ALA A 99 -13.51 4.22 3.78
C ALA A 99 -13.93 5.70 3.70
N VAL A 100 -12.99 6.65 3.83
CA VAL A 100 -13.27 8.08 3.66
C VAL A 100 -13.72 8.39 2.23
N GLU A 101 -13.07 7.80 1.22
CA GLU A 101 -13.49 7.91 -0.18
C GLU A 101 -14.94 7.46 -0.37
N ALA A 102 -15.28 6.28 0.17
CA ALA A 102 -16.63 5.73 0.07
C ALA A 102 -17.69 6.61 0.78
N GLU A 103 -17.36 7.16 1.94
CA GLU A 103 -18.23 8.08 2.67
C GLU A 103 -18.48 9.38 1.88
N LEU A 104 -17.41 9.96 1.30
CA LEU A 104 -17.49 11.16 0.47
C LEU A 104 -18.34 10.92 -0.80
N ALA A 105 -18.10 9.82 -1.51
CA ALA A 105 -18.83 9.49 -2.72
C ALA A 105 -20.30 9.13 -2.46
N GLY A 106 -20.58 8.46 -1.34
CA GLY A 106 -21.90 7.96 -0.97
C GLY A 106 -22.71 9.00 -0.20
N ARG A 107 -22.64 8.93 1.14
CA ARG A 107 -23.52 9.69 2.05
C ARG A 107 -23.35 11.20 1.92
N ARG A 108 -22.14 11.67 1.64
CA ARG A 108 -21.87 13.10 1.49
C ARG A 108 -22.21 13.65 0.12
N ALA A 109 -22.42 12.78 -0.88
CA ALA A 109 -22.66 13.16 -2.27
C ALA A 109 -21.60 14.14 -2.82
N GLN A 110 -20.33 13.93 -2.44
CA GLN A 110 -19.17 14.72 -2.84
C GLN A 110 -18.23 13.93 -3.77
N PRO A 111 -18.63 13.68 -5.03
CA PRO A 111 -17.85 12.86 -5.96
C PRO A 111 -16.51 13.50 -6.36
N LEU A 112 -16.41 14.84 -6.36
CA LEU A 112 -15.16 15.55 -6.65
C LEU A 112 -14.12 15.28 -5.55
N LEU A 113 -14.49 15.47 -4.29
CA LEU A 113 -13.61 15.19 -3.15
C LEU A 113 -13.22 13.72 -3.08
N ALA A 114 -14.16 12.80 -3.36
CA ALA A 114 -13.83 11.37 -3.48
C ALA A 114 -12.84 11.09 -4.62
N GLY A 115 -12.95 11.79 -5.75
CA GLY A 115 -12.01 11.72 -6.85
C GLY A 115 -10.59 12.12 -6.45
N HIS A 116 -10.44 13.21 -5.69
CA HIS A 116 -9.15 13.63 -5.12
C HIS A 116 -8.57 12.58 -4.18
N VAL A 117 -9.38 12.03 -3.27
CA VAL A 117 -8.94 10.98 -2.34
C VAL A 117 -8.49 9.71 -3.09
N ARG A 118 -9.18 9.34 -4.17
CA ARG A 118 -8.76 8.23 -5.03
C ARG A 118 -7.42 8.49 -5.72
N SER A 119 -7.26 9.68 -6.31
CA SER A 119 -6.00 10.09 -6.96
C SER A 119 -4.84 10.04 -5.96
N LEU A 120 -5.06 10.58 -4.75
CA LEU A 120 -4.12 10.54 -3.64
C LEU A 120 -3.70 9.10 -3.30
N GLN A 121 -4.65 8.17 -3.24
CA GLN A 121 -4.38 6.76 -2.95
C GLN A 121 -3.54 6.09 -4.04
N GLN A 122 -3.81 6.37 -5.33
CA GLN A 122 -3.03 5.85 -6.47
C GLN A 122 -1.61 6.40 -6.50
N LEU A 123 -1.43 7.68 -6.17
CA LEU A 123 -0.11 8.29 -6.06
C LEU A 123 0.69 7.70 -4.90
N GLU A 124 0.06 7.47 -3.74
CA GLU A 124 0.71 6.81 -2.60
C GLU A 124 1.11 5.36 -2.91
N GLU A 125 0.29 4.61 -3.64
CA GLU A 125 0.66 3.28 -4.15
C GLU A 125 1.87 3.34 -5.09
N THR A 126 1.86 4.29 -6.04
CA THR A 126 2.97 4.51 -6.97
C THR A 126 4.26 4.86 -6.22
N ARG A 127 4.17 5.71 -5.20
CA ARG A 127 5.30 6.09 -4.34
C ARG A 127 5.86 4.88 -3.62
N LEU A 128 5.00 4.11 -2.94
CA LEU A 128 5.42 2.92 -2.18
C LEU A 128 6.10 1.89 -3.08
N ALA A 129 5.52 1.59 -4.26
CA ALA A 129 6.11 0.68 -5.22
C ALA A 129 7.48 1.16 -5.72
N THR A 130 7.60 2.46 -6.03
CA THR A 130 8.86 3.05 -6.51
C THR A 130 9.95 3.03 -5.42
N VAL A 131 9.59 3.31 -4.17
CA VAL A 131 10.50 3.21 -3.02
C VAL A 131 10.94 1.77 -2.77
N ALA A 132 10.02 0.80 -2.85
CA ALA A 132 10.35 -0.61 -2.69
C ALA A 132 11.34 -1.08 -3.76
N LEU A 133 11.15 -0.68 -5.02
CA LEU A 133 12.09 -0.96 -6.10
C LEU A 133 13.48 -0.34 -5.85
N LEU A 134 13.53 0.91 -5.37
CA LEU A 134 14.80 1.55 -5.00
C LEU A 134 15.54 0.79 -3.90
N GLN A 135 14.83 0.30 -2.88
CA GLN A 135 15.43 -0.49 -1.80
C GLN A 135 15.90 -1.86 -2.27
N LEU A 136 15.17 -2.50 -3.19
CA LEU A 136 15.60 -3.75 -3.79
C LEU A 136 16.89 -3.56 -4.60
N MET A 137 16.95 -2.53 -5.44
CA MET A 137 18.14 -2.25 -6.25
C MET A 137 19.38 -1.95 -5.41
N GLY A 138 19.21 -1.25 -4.28
CA GLY A 138 20.30 -0.98 -3.33
C GLY A 138 20.61 -2.11 -2.35
N ALA A 139 20.00 -3.30 -2.52
CA ALA A 139 20.19 -4.42 -1.62
C ALA A 139 21.60 -5.04 -1.79
N PRO A 140 22.23 -5.53 -0.70
CA PRO A 140 23.55 -6.15 -0.75
C PRO A 140 23.68 -7.29 -1.76
N GLU A 141 22.60 -8.05 -1.95
CA GLU A 141 22.55 -9.21 -2.84
C GLU A 141 22.58 -8.82 -4.33
N LEU A 142 22.21 -7.58 -4.66
CA LEU A 142 22.20 -7.03 -6.03
C LEU A 142 23.33 -6.01 -6.25
N THR A 143 24.21 -5.83 -5.25
CA THR A 143 25.33 -4.87 -5.33
C THR A 143 26.23 -5.22 -6.52
N GLY A 144 26.44 -4.24 -7.41
CA GLY A 144 27.23 -4.40 -8.65
C GLY A 144 26.40 -4.69 -9.91
N GLN A 145 25.09 -4.91 -9.79
CA GLN A 145 24.13 -4.96 -10.92
C GLN A 145 23.26 -3.70 -11.04
N GLU A 146 23.58 -2.67 -10.25
CA GLU A 146 22.86 -1.40 -10.22
C GLU A 146 23.06 -0.62 -11.52
N ASP A 147 21.97 -0.29 -12.22
CA ASP A 147 21.98 0.73 -13.27
C ASP A 147 21.81 2.13 -12.63
N PRO A 148 22.85 2.97 -12.60
CA PRO A 148 22.77 4.30 -11.96
C PRO A 148 21.74 5.22 -12.63
N LEU A 149 21.52 5.06 -13.95
CA LEU A 149 20.54 5.85 -14.68
C LEU A 149 19.12 5.45 -14.24
N GLN A 150 18.84 4.15 -14.15
CA GLN A 150 17.57 3.63 -13.68
C GLN A 150 17.29 4.06 -12.23
N MET A 151 18.29 3.97 -11.34
CA MET A 151 18.15 4.44 -9.95
C MET A 151 17.84 5.94 -9.89
N HIS A 152 18.52 6.75 -10.71
CA HIS A 152 18.25 8.19 -10.79
C HIS A 152 16.82 8.47 -11.29
N GLN A 153 16.35 7.75 -12.31
CA GLN A 153 14.98 7.86 -12.82
C GLN A 153 13.94 7.51 -11.76
N LEU A 154 14.16 6.44 -10.98
CA LEU A 154 13.26 6.06 -9.89
C LEU A 154 13.26 7.11 -8.77
N LYS A 155 14.41 7.68 -8.40
CA LYS A 155 14.49 8.79 -7.43
C LYS A 155 13.70 10.00 -7.91
N MET A 156 13.86 10.38 -9.19
CA MET A 156 13.09 11.47 -9.79
C MET A 156 11.59 11.17 -9.81
N LYS A 157 11.20 9.92 -10.06
CA LYS A 157 9.80 9.49 -10.00
C LYS A 157 9.23 9.65 -8.60
N VAL A 158 9.95 9.28 -7.54
CA VAL A 158 9.51 9.50 -6.15
C VAL A 158 9.27 10.98 -5.88
N ILE A 159 10.20 11.85 -6.27
CA ILE A 159 10.07 13.32 -6.08
C ILE A 159 8.81 13.84 -6.77
N LYS A 160 8.63 13.53 -8.05
CA LYS A 160 7.45 13.97 -8.82
C LYS A 160 6.14 13.43 -8.25
N THR A 161 6.13 12.19 -7.78
CA THR A 161 4.95 11.62 -7.12
C THR A 161 4.63 12.34 -5.81
N MET A 162 5.64 12.73 -5.03
CA MET A 162 5.43 13.51 -3.79
C MET A 162 4.93 14.94 -4.07
N GLU A 163 5.38 15.56 -5.15
CA GLU A 163 4.86 16.86 -5.64
C GLU A 163 3.38 16.74 -6.01
N ALA A 164 3.02 15.75 -6.85
CA ALA A 164 1.63 15.49 -7.23
C ALA A 164 0.73 15.16 -6.04
N ILE A 165 1.23 14.45 -5.03
CA ILE A 165 0.50 14.20 -3.76
C ILE A 165 0.20 15.52 -3.05
N SER A 166 1.17 16.43 -3.02
CA SER A 166 1.03 17.74 -2.38
C SER A 166 0.01 18.62 -3.11
N GLU A 167 0.02 18.59 -4.44
CA GLU A 167 -0.98 19.27 -5.28
C GLU A 167 -2.40 18.75 -5.01
N VAL A 168 -2.61 17.43 -5.06
CA VAL A 168 -3.93 16.82 -4.78
C VAL A 168 -4.43 17.15 -3.37
N LEU A 169 -3.55 17.25 -2.38
CA LEU A 169 -3.92 17.65 -1.02
C LEU A 169 -4.33 19.12 -0.92
N GLN A 170 -3.73 20.00 -1.74
CA GLN A 170 -4.14 21.41 -1.82
C GLN A 170 -5.49 21.54 -2.49
N ASP A 171 -5.71 20.84 -3.60
CA ASP A 171 -6.99 20.81 -4.34
C ASP A 171 -8.11 20.25 -3.46
N LEU A 172 -7.85 19.13 -2.77
CA LEU A 172 -8.80 18.53 -1.83
C LEU A 172 -9.24 19.53 -0.75
N LYS A 173 -8.29 20.30 -0.20
CA LYS A 173 -8.60 21.30 0.82
C LYS A 173 -9.45 22.44 0.23
N PHE A 174 -9.06 22.97 -0.92
CA PHE A 174 -9.74 24.09 -1.57
C PHE A 174 -11.19 23.73 -1.97
N ASP A 175 -11.38 22.56 -2.57
CA ASP A 175 -12.71 22.11 -3.00
C ASP A 175 -13.60 21.77 -1.80
N ALA A 176 -13.02 21.31 -0.70
CA ALA A 176 -13.78 21.07 0.53
C ALA A 176 -14.26 22.35 1.19
N GLU A 177 -13.44 23.41 1.19
CA GLU A 177 -13.85 24.75 1.65
C GLU A 177 -14.97 25.34 0.78
N SER A 178 -15.04 24.97 -0.50
CA SER A 178 -16.11 25.38 -1.42
C SER A 178 -17.38 24.52 -1.31
N SER A 179 -17.31 23.39 -0.60
CA SER A 179 -18.40 22.41 -0.46
C SER A 179 -19.19 22.53 0.85
N GLU A 180 -18.77 23.42 1.76
CA GLU A 180 -19.46 23.80 2.99
C GLU A 180 -20.13 25.18 2.83
#